data_AF-A0A6H0D1K8-F1
#
_entry.id   AF-A0A6H0D1K8-F1
#
_cell.length_a   1.000
_cell.length_b   1.000
_cell.length_c   1.000
_cell.angle_alpha   90.00
_cell.angle_beta   90.00
_cell.angle_gamma   90.00
#
_symmetry.space_group_name_H-M   'P 1'
#
loop_
_entity.id
_entity.type
_entity.pdbx_description
1 polymer ?
#
loop_
_entity_poly.entity_id
_entity_poly.type
_entity_poly.pdbx_seq_one_letter_code
_entity_poly.pdbx_strand_id
1 'polypeptide(L)'
;MTDLDDDLPSLAATGPGTYRLRVHARGRDHAVDLAPDTITEHYLLQCWPAPPTPAQLLRATDDYGSQLRVEQPTPTRVTTHTPRGQHRQEHDILRRSLGG
;
A
#
# COMPACT_ATOMS: atom_id res chain seq x y z
N MET A 1 18.41 11.13 6.66
CA MET A 1 17.19 10.71 5.97
C MET A 1 17.52 9.37 5.35
N THR A 2 17.23 8.28 6.06
CA THR A 2 17.61 6.93 5.64
C THR A 2 16.83 6.59 4.37
N ASP A 3 17.57 6.18 3.34
CA ASP A 3 17.05 5.60 2.12
C ASP A 3 16.17 4.40 2.50
N LEU A 4 14.85 4.62 2.56
CA LEU A 4 13.87 3.60 2.97
C LEU A 4 13.48 2.68 1.80
N ASP A 5 14.08 2.93 0.64
CA ASP A 5 13.72 2.32 -0.64
C ASP A 5 14.47 1.00 -0.91
N ASP A 6 15.58 0.72 -0.22
CA ASP A 6 16.49 -0.35 -0.68
C ASP A 6 16.16 -1.79 -0.20
N ASP A 7 15.23 -2.04 0.74
CA ASP A 7 14.92 -3.44 1.13
C ASP A 7 13.52 -3.65 1.74
N LEU A 8 12.46 -3.14 1.08
CA LEU A 8 11.10 -3.59 1.44
C LEU A 8 10.82 -4.98 0.84
N PRO A 9 10.35 -5.96 1.64
CA PRO A 9 10.11 -7.30 1.14
C PRO A 9 9.00 -7.29 0.08
N SER A 10 9.22 -8.04 -1.00
CA SER A 10 8.19 -8.22 -2.03
C SER A 10 6.95 -8.88 -1.43
N LEU A 11 5.80 -8.19 -1.53
CA LEU A 11 4.50 -8.76 -1.16
C LEU A 11 4.08 -9.91 -2.08
N ALA A 12 4.67 -10.01 -3.27
CA ALA A 12 4.42 -11.07 -4.25
C ALA A 12 5.61 -12.04 -4.35
N ALA A 13 6.12 -12.49 -3.20
CA ALA A 13 7.32 -13.33 -3.12
C ALA A 13 7.23 -14.64 -3.93
N THR A 14 6.03 -15.16 -4.21
CA THR A 14 5.81 -16.39 -5.00
C THR A 14 5.66 -16.11 -6.51
N GLY A 15 5.84 -14.86 -6.95
CA GLY A 15 5.70 -14.46 -8.35
C GLY A 15 4.28 -13.99 -8.72
N PRO A 16 3.98 -13.83 -10.02
CA PRO A 16 2.71 -13.27 -10.49
C PRO A 16 1.50 -14.11 -10.07
N GLY A 17 0.42 -13.46 -9.64
CA GLY A 17 -0.82 -14.14 -9.27
C GLY A 17 -1.76 -13.26 -8.47
N THR A 18 -2.85 -13.86 -7.99
CA THR A 18 -3.78 -13.19 -7.08
C THR A 18 -3.38 -13.47 -5.64
N TYR A 19 -3.31 -12.39 -4.87
CA TYR A 19 -2.97 -12.43 -3.45
C TYR A 19 -4.07 -11.75 -2.64
N ARG A 20 -4.25 -12.23 -1.41
CA ARG A 20 -5.05 -11.55 -0.40
C ARG A 20 -4.12 -10.80 0.54
N LEU A 21 -4.46 -9.54 0.77
CA LEU A 21 -3.78 -8.68 1.72
C LEU A 21 -4.66 -8.51 2.97
N ARG A 22 -4.07 -8.70 4.14
CA ARG A 22 -4.65 -8.29 5.42
C ARG A 22 -3.83 -7.16 5.99
N VAL A 23 -4.53 -6.08 6.30
CA VAL A 23 -3.96 -4.85 6.85
C VAL A 23 -4.44 -4.71 8.28
N HIS A 24 -3.51 -4.58 9.22
CA HIS A 24 -3.80 -4.12 10.57
C HIS A 24 -3.14 -2.77 10.74
N ALA A 25 -3.93 -1.79 11.19
CA ALA A 25 -3.45 -0.44 11.45
C ALA A 25 -3.66 -0.10 12.93
N ARG A 26 -2.72 0.66 13.50
CA ARG A 26 -2.82 1.22 14.85
C ARG A 26 -2.31 2.66 14.85
N GLY A 27 -2.93 3.51 15.66
CA GLY A 27 -2.47 4.89 15.86
C GLY A 27 -3.05 5.90 14.86
N ARG A 28 -3.99 5.48 14.02
CA ARG A 28 -4.61 6.31 12.97
C ARG A 28 -5.26 7.61 13.48
N ASP A 29 -5.66 7.65 14.75
CA ASP A 29 -6.31 8.84 15.32
C ASP A 29 -5.33 9.85 15.95
N HIS A 30 -4.01 9.58 15.94
CA HIS A 30 -3.05 10.37 16.72
C HIS A 30 -2.50 11.61 16.01
N ALA A 31 -2.52 11.64 14.68
CA ALA A 31 -1.95 12.76 13.91
C ALA A 31 -2.71 12.99 12.60
N VAL A 32 -4.03 13.00 12.67
CA VAL A 32 -4.93 13.08 11.51
C VAL A 32 -4.64 14.29 10.61
N ASP A 33 -4.17 15.41 11.18
CA ASP A 33 -3.92 16.68 10.47
C ASP A 33 -2.60 17.36 10.87
N LEU A 34 -1.62 16.60 11.39
CA LEU A 34 -0.36 17.14 11.91
C LEU A 34 0.85 16.51 11.22
N ALA A 35 1.98 17.21 11.25
CA ALA A 35 3.30 16.65 10.94
C ALA A 35 3.98 16.26 12.26
N PRO A 36 3.70 15.08 12.83
CA PRO A 36 4.27 14.70 14.11
C PRO A 36 5.77 14.47 13.96
N ASP A 37 6.54 14.92 14.95
CA ASP A 37 7.99 14.68 15.01
C ASP A 37 8.35 13.19 15.27
N THR A 38 7.34 12.35 15.53
CA THR A 38 7.47 10.92 15.82
C THR A 38 6.48 10.09 15.00
N ILE A 39 6.84 8.86 14.66
CA ILE A 39 5.95 7.90 13.99
C ILE A 39 4.77 7.58 14.91
N THR A 40 3.56 7.97 14.51
CA THR A 40 2.32 7.77 15.28
C THR A 40 1.45 6.64 14.74
N GLU A 41 1.66 6.25 13.48
CA GLU A 41 0.90 5.17 12.83
C GLU A 41 1.78 3.94 12.55
N HIS A 42 1.22 2.77 12.81
CA HIS A 42 1.88 1.48 12.58
C HIS A 42 0.99 0.56 11.76
N TYR A 43 1.61 -0.14 10.80
CA TYR A 43 0.94 -1.08 9.91
C TYR A 43 1.60 -2.45 9.98
N LEU A 44 0.78 -3.49 10.10
CA LEU A 44 1.18 -4.87 9.86
C LEU A 44 0.46 -5.37 8.60
N LEU A 45 1.25 -5.70 7.58
CA LEU A 45 0.78 -6.23 6.31
C LEU A 45 1.05 -7.74 6.24
N GLN A 46 0.02 -8.52 5.96
CA GLN A 46 0.15 -9.95 5.72
C GLN A 46 -0.38 -10.27 4.33
N CYS A 47 0.43 -10.94 3.50
CA CYS A 47 0.10 -11.25 2.11
C CYS A 47 0.23 -12.76 1.86
N TRP A 48 -0.73 -13.36 1.17
CA TRP A 48 -0.70 -14.77 0.79
C TRP A 48 -1.47 -15.04 -0.52
N PRO A 49 -1.07 -16.05 -1.32
CA PRO A 49 -1.80 -16.42 -2.53
C PRO A 49 -3.25 -16.85 -2.21
N ALA A 50 -4.23 -16.28 -2.90
CA ALA A 50 -5.64 -16.63 -2.74
C ALA A 50 -6.49 -16.12 -3.93
N PRO A 51 -7.62 -16.77 -4.26
CA PRO A 51 -8.58 -16.22 -5.21
C PRO A 51 -9.11 -14.84 -4.79
N PRO A 52 -9.54 -13.99 -5.74
CA PRO A 52 -10.07 -12.68 -5.43
C PRO A 52 -11.41 -12.82 -4.69
N THR A 53 -11.53 -12.13 -3.56
CA THR A 53 -12.77 -12.02 -2.79
C THR A 53 -13.04 -10.55 -2.48
N PRO A 54 -14.30 -10.14 -2.31
CA PRO A 54 -14.61 -8.79 -1.85
C PRO A 54 -13.82 -8.43 -0.58
N ALA A 55 -13.38 -7.18 -0.50
CA ALA A 55 -12.71 -6.68 0.69
C ALA A 55 -13.67 -6.77 1.90
N GLN A 56 -13.16 -7.21 3.04
CA GLN A 56 -13.93 -7.36 4.27
C GLN A 56 -13.29 -6.56 5.39
N LEU A 57 -14.09 -5.74 6.06
CA LEU A 57 -13.69 -5.08 7.29
C LEU A 57 -13.78 -6.08 8.45
N LEU A 58 -12.64 -6.43 9.04
CA LEU A 58 -12.60 -7.38 10.17
C LEU A 58 -12.82 -6.68 11.52
N ARG A 59 -12.24 -5.48 11.68
CA ARG A 59 -12.33 -4.66 12.89
C ARG A 59 -12.04 -3.20 12.51
N ALA A 60 -12.87 -2.28 12.99
CA ALA A 60 -12.62 -0.85 12.95
C ALA A 60 -12.73 -0.32 14.38
N THR A 61 -11.67 0.31 14.85
CA THR A 61 -11.64 0.98 16.17
C THR A 61 -11.06 2.37 16.07
N ASP A 62 -10.81 2.85 14.84
CA ASP A 62 -10.35 4.19 14.56
C ASP A 62 -11.54 5.10 14.29
N ASP A 63 -11.58 6.24 14.99
CA ASP A 63 -12.65 7.22 14.84
C ASP A 63 -12.53 7.91 13.49
N TYR A 64 -11.31 8.20 13.04
CA TYR A 64 -11.07 8.82 11.75
C TYR A 64 -11.55 7.96 10.57
N GLY A 65 -11.16 6.68 10.51
CA GLY A 65 -11.63 5.78 9.46
C GLY A 65 -13.11 5.42 9.57
N SER A 66 -13.74 5.62 10.73
CA SER A 66 -15.20 5.53 10.86
C SER A 66 -15.89 6.66 10.08
N GLN A 67 -15.39 7.90 10.19
CA GLN A 67 -15.95 9.07 9.51
C GLN A 67 -15.80 8.95 7.98
N LEU A 68 -14.62 8.56 7.50
CA LEU A 68 -14.35 8.39 6.07
C LEU A 68 -15.14 7.26 5.40
N ARG A 69 -15.59 6.25 6.17
CA ARG A 69 -16.37 5.12 5.63
C ARG A 69 -17.85 5.45 5.44
N VAL A 70 -18.34 6.47 6.12
CA VAL A 70 -19.70 6.99 5.93
C VAL A 70 -19.79 7.74 4.60
N GLU A 71 -18.70 8.39 4.19
CA GLU A 71 -18.52 8.85 2.83
C GLU A 71 -18.30 7.63 1.91
N GLN A 72 -19.05 7.56 0.80
CA GLN A 72 -19.28 6.35 0.02
C GLN A 72 -18.01 5.51 -0.28
N PRO A 73 -18.08 4.17 -0.24
CA PRO A 73 -16.94 3.33 -0.61
C PRO A 73 -16.62 3.57 -2.08
N THR A 74 -15.55 4.32 -2.34
CA THR A 74 -14.98 4.41 -3.68
C THR A 74 -14.62 2.99 -4.10
N PRO A 75 -15.11 2.48 -5.25
CA PRO A 75 -14.81 1.12 -5.66
C PRO A 75 -13.29 0.96 -5.77
N THR A 76 -12.75 -0.07 -5.11
CA THR A 76 -11.33 -0.39 -5.16
C THR A 76 -10.90 -0.53 -6.61
N ARG A 77 -10.10 0.43 -7.10
CA ARG A 77 -9.60 0.41 -8.47
C ARG A 77 -8.61 -0.74 -8.60
N VAL A 78 -9.02 -1.82 -9.28
CA VAL A 78 -8.13 -2.92 -9.62
C VAL A 78 -7.18 -2.45 -10.72
N THR A 79 -5.92 -2.20 -10.38
CA THR A 79 -4.85 -1.98 -11.36
C THR A 79 -4.30 -3.33 -11.80
N THR A 80 -4.64 -3.76 -13.01
CA THR A 80 -3.99 -4.92 -13.65
C THR A 80 -2.62 -4.50 -14.16
N HIS A 81 -1.58 -4.67 -13.34
CA HIS A 81 -0.21 -4.51 -13.81
C HIS A 81 0.12 -5.69 -14.74
N THR A 82 0.02 -5.46 -16.06
CA THR A 82 0.40 -6.47 -17.06
C THR A 82 1.92 -6.37 -17.25
N PRO A 83 2.72 -7.41 -16.96
CA PRO A 83 4.16 -7.35 -17.15
C PRO A 83 4.48 -7.44 -18.64
N ARG A 84 4.41 -6.31 -19.35
CA ARG A 84 4.81 -6.20 -20.77
C ARG A 84 6.12 -5.43 -20.87
N GLY A 85 7.25 -6.13 -20.76
CA GLY A 85 8.53 -5.70 -21.34
C GLY A 85 9.02 -4.27 -21.00
N GLN A 86 8.78 -3.76 -19.80
CA GLN A 86 9.07 -2.36 -19.41
C GLN A 86 10.53 -2.09 -19.00
N HIS A 87 11.37 -3.13 -18.91
CA HIS A 87 12.70 -3.05 -18.32
C HIS A 87 13.67 -2.10 -19.03
N ARG A 88 13.48 -1.81 -20.34
CA ARG A 88 14.36 -0.88 -21.08
C ARG A 88 13.87 0.56 -21.04
N GLN A 89 12.55 0.78 -20.97
CA GLN A 89 11.96 2.12 -21.03
C GLN A 89 11.93 2.78 -19.65
N GLU A 90 11.72 2.01 -18.58
CA GLU A 90 11.80 2.53 -17.19
C GLU A 90 13.24 2.93 -16.82
N HIS A 91 14.24 2.14 -17.24
CA HIS A 91 15.65 2.46 -16.98
C HIS A 91 16.11 3.75 -17.68
N ASP A 92 15.63 4.04 -18.88
CA ASP A 92 15.91 5.29 -19.61
C ASP A 92 15.19 6.51 -18.99
N ILE A 93 13.98 6.31 -18.46
CA ILE A 93 13.23 7.38 -17.78
C ILE A 93 13.92 7.76 -16.45
N LEU A 94 14.36 6.76 -15.67
CA LEU A 94 15.05 6.99 -14.39
C LEU A 94 16.44 7.60 -14.58
N ARG A 95 17.19 7.22 -15.64
CA ARG A 95 18.48 7.86 -15.97
C ARG A 95 18.32 9.31 -16.44
N ARG A 96 17.25 9.62 -17.18
CA ARG A 96 16.99 10.98 -17.67
C ARG A 96 16.53 11.93 -16.55
N SER A 97 15.92 11.42 -15.48
CA SER A 97 15.52 12.23 -14.31
C SER A 97 16.63 12.47 -13.30
N LEU A 98 17.75 11.74 -13.36
CA LEU A 98 18.90 11.89 -12.47
C LEU A 98 20.09 12.64 -13.10
N GLY A 99 19.93 13.15 -14.32
CA GLY A 99 20.94 13.94 -15.02
C GLY A 99 20.36 15.23 -15.58
N GLY A 100 20.23 16.23 -14.71
CA GLY A 100 19.85 17.61 -15.04
C GLY A 100 20.19 18.54 -13.89
#